data_AF-A0A1V2B0H5-F1
#
_entry.id   AF-A0A1V2B0H5-F1
#
_cell.length_a   1.000
_cell.length_b   1.000
_cell.length_c   1.000
_cell.angle_alpha   90.00
_cell.angle_beta   90.00
_cell.angle_gamma   90.00
#
_symmetry.space_group_name_H-M   'P 1'
#
loop_
_entity.id
_entity.type
_entity.pdbx_description
1 polymer ?
#
loop_
_entity_poly.entity_id
_entity_poly.type
_entity_poly.pdbx_seq_one_letter_code
_entity_poly.pdbx_strand_id
1 'polypeptide(L)'
;MKELFIFIVEAFIFTFLALRLADLLWDWLIKAPQNDEIKKFKIGRGILIWILFASLKHIVFYFDEGGSEYRSIPVQYPYFIKEGVDGSYLYKQNDDEAIPCEISQFAISGSKFYYTCKEHRTDIRIFDCNDQSIRIAQTGPVLKDFSPQYYWYHLVKIDLSGIIIFAVLQLWIMFKLNKSRSKH
;
A
#
# COMPACT_ATOMS: atom_id res chain seq x y z
N MET A 1 20.59 -2.01 -1.42
CA MET A 1 20.66 -2.68 -2.74
C MET A 1 19.60 -3.75 -2.95
N LYS A 2 19.38 -4.70 -2.01
CA LYS A 2 18.32 -5.72 -2.15
C LYS A 2 16.91 -5.13 -2.24
N GLU A 3 16.61 -4.12 -1.42
CA GLU A 3 15.29 -3.46 -1.39
C GLU A 3 14.97 -2.71 -2.69
N LEU A 4 15.93 -1.98 -3.24
CA LEU A 4 15.78 -1.30 -4.54
C LEU A 4 15.51 -2.30 -5.67
N PHE A 5 16.20 -3.45 -5.66
CA PHE A 5 15.97 -4.50 -6.64
C PHE A 5 14.56 -5.10 -6.52
N ILE A 6 14.12 -5.43 -5.30
CA ILE A 6 12.77 -5.93 -5.03
C ILE A 6 11.73 -4.91 -5.52
N PHE A 7 11.93 -3.63 -5.22
CA PHE A 7 11.06 -2.54 -5.63
C PHE A 7 10.93 -2.41 -7.17
N ILE A 8 12.05 -2.52 -7.89
CA ILE A 8 12.07 -2.49 -9.37
C ILE A 8 11.28 -3.68 -9.94
N VAL A 9 11.51 -4.88 -9.41
CA VAL A 9 10.80 -6.10 -9.83
C VAL A 9 9.30 -5.98 -9.56
N GLU A 10 8.91 -5.47 -8.40
CA GLU A 10 7.51 -5.23 -8.04
C GLU A 10 6.84 -4.20 -8.95
N ALA A 11 7.48 -3.05 -9.19
CA ALA A 11 6.94 -2.03 -10.08
C ALA A 11 6.73 -2.58 -11.50
N PHE A 12 7.63 -3.47 -11.96
CA PHE A 12 7.51 -4.15 -13.24
C PHE A 12 6.28 -5.07 -13.28
N ILE A 13 6.14 -5.93 -12.27
CA ILE A 13 4.99 -6.84 -12.13
C ILE A 13 3.68 -6.03 -12.08
N PHE A 14 3.63 -4.97 -11.28
CA PHE A 14 2.48 -4.08 -11.16
C PHE A 14 2.07 -3.50 -12.50
N THR A 15 3.02 -2.97 -13.27
CA THR A 15 2.72 -2.34 -14.55
C THR A 15 2.25 -3.37 -15.57
N PHE A 16 2.87 -4.55 -15.59
CA PHE A 16 2.41 -5.64 -16.43
C PHE A 16 0.97 -6.06 -16.09
N LEU A 17 0.65 -6.21 -14.80
CA LEU A 17 -0.69 -6.55 -14.33
C LEU A 17 -1.72 -5.46 -14.68
N ALA A 18 -1.37 -4.18 -14.49
CA ALA A 18 -2.25 -3.06 -14.81
C ALA A 18 -2.54 -2.99 -16.32
N LEU A 19 -1.54 -3.22 -17.18
CA LEU A 19 -1.73 -3.29 -18.63
C LEU A 19 -2.63 -4.47 -19.03
N ARG A 20 -2.41 -5.65 -18.44
CA ARG A 20 -3.25 -6.82 -18.68
C ARG A 20 -4.69 -6.61 -18.21
N LEU A 21 -4.88 -5.96 -17.07
CA LEU A 21 -6.19 -5.61 -16.56
C LEU A 21 -6.88 -4.58 -17.46
N ALA A 22 -6.16 -3.56 -17.94
CA ALA A 22 -6.70 -2.60 -18.90
C ALA A 22 -7.13 -3.27 -20.22
N ASP A 23 -6.39 -4.27 -20.68
CA ASP A 23 -6.77 -5.08 -21.85
C ASP A 23 -8.03 -5.90 -21.63
N LEU A 24 -8.10 -6.60 -20.50
CA LEU A 24 -9.31 -7.33 -20.11
C LEU A 24 -10.52 -6.39 -20.01
N LEU A 25 -10.34 -5.21 -19.41
CA LEU A 25 -11.41 -4.21 -19.30
C LEU A 25 -11.80 -3.64 -20.67
N TRP A 26 -10.84 -3.45 -21.57
CA TRP A 26 -11.10 -3.00 -22.94
C TRP A 26 -11.96 -4.02 -23.69
N ASP A 27 -11.55 -5.29 -23.66
CA ASP A 27 -12.26 -6.38 -24.32
C ASP A 27 -13.66 -6.58 -23.73
N TRP A 28 -13.81 -6.39 -22.42
CA TRP A 28 -15.08 -6.57 -21.73
C TRP A 28 -16.05 -5.39 -21.93
N LEU A 29 -15.57 -4.15 -21.82
CA LEU A 29 -16.41 -2.95 -21.81
C LEU A 29 -16.55 -2.30 -23.19
N ILE A 30 -15.45 -2.20 -23.95
CA ILE A 30 -15.43 -1.42 -25.19
C ILE A 30 -15.75 -2.31 -26.39
N LYS A 31 -15.31 -3.58 -26.36
CA LYS A 31 -15.60 -4.60 -27.40
C LYS A 31 -15.27 -4.13 -28.83
N ALA A 32 -14.23 -3.30 -28.98
CA ALA A 32 -13.78 -2.76 -30.27
C ALA A 32 -12.32 -3.15 -30.54
N PRO A 33 -11.93 -3.36 -31.81
CA PRO A 33 -10.54 -3.65 -32.14
C PRO A 33 -9.63 -2.47 -31.75
N GLN A 34 -8.47 -2.79 -31.18
CA GLN A 34 -7.48 -1.79 -30.81
C GLN A 34 -6.74 -1.26 -32.05
N ASN A 35 -6.69 0.07 -32.19
CA ASN A 35 -6.01 0.73 -33.30
C ASN A 35 -4.47 0.75 -33.10
N ASP A 36 -3.73 1.17 -34.13
CA ASP A 36 -2.27 1.16 -34.10
C ASP A 36 -1.66 2.19 -33.12
N GLU A 37 -2.40 3.25 -32.78
CA GLU A 37 -1.98 4.20 -31.75
C GLU A 37 -2.02 3.59 -30.35
N ILE A 38 -3.06 2.80 -30.04
CA ILE A 38 -3.16 2.03 -28.80
C ILE A 38 -2.01 1.02 -28.71
N LYS A 39 -1.69 0.33 -29.82
CA LYS A 39 -0.56 -0.61 -29.86
C LYS A 39 0.79 0.09 -29.64
N LYS A 40 1.02 1.25 -30.28
CA LYS A 40 2.24 2.08 -30.06
C LYS A 40 2.32 2.61 -28.63
N PHE A 41 1.19 3.02 -28.06
CA PHE A 41 1.10 3.49 -26.69
C PHE A 41 1.54 2.41 -25.69
N LYS A 42 1.08 1.16 -25.85
CA LYS A 42 1.48 0.04 -24.99
C LYS A 42 2.96 -0.25 -25.00
N ILE A 43 3.61 -0.23 -26.17
CA ILE A 43 5.02 -0.59 -26.32
C ILE A 43 5.94 0.55 -25.83
N GLY A 44 5.65 1.81 -26.17
CA GLY A 44 6.53 2.94 -25.87
C GLY A 44 6.17 3.69 -24.58
N ARG A 45 4.91 4.12 -24.46
CA ARG A 45 4.46 4.96 -23.33
C ARG A 45 4.21 4.14 -22.06
N GLY A 46 4.03 2.83 -22.17
CA GLY A 46 3.97 1.90 -21.04
C GLY A 46 5.25 1.93 -20.18
N ILE A 47 6.43 2.01 -20.82
CA ILE A 47 7.72 2.10 -20.11
C ILE A 47 7.86 3.44 -19.39
N LEU A 48 7.46 4.55 -20.02
CA LEU A 48 7.48 5.86 -19.38
C LEU A 48 6.57 5.89 -18.14
N ILE A 49 5.38 5.31 -18.24
CA ILE A 49 4.43 5.20 -17.12
C ILE A 49 4.99 4.30 -16.02
N TRP A 50 5.70 3.22 -16.37
CA TRP A 50 6.41 2.39 -15.40
C TRP A 50 7.46 3.19 -14.61
N ILE A 51 8.30 3.96 -15.29
CA ILE A 51 9.32 4.80 -14.62
C ILE A 51 8.65 5.81 -13.70
N LEU A 52 7.63 6.53 -14.19
CA LEU A 52 6.88 7.49 -13.39
C LEU A 52 6.23 6.85 -12.17
N PHE A 53 5.68 5.64 -12.32
CA PHE A 53 5.05 4.93 -11.21
C PHE A 53 6.05 4.43 -10.18
N ALA A 54 7.17 3.84 -10.63
CA ALA A 54 8.27 3.46 -9.75
C ALA A 54 8.78 4.69 -8.97
N SER A 55 8.95 5.84 -9.63
CA SER A 55 9.33 7.08 -8.95
C SER A 55 8.26 7.56 -7.96
N LEU A 56 6.98 7.56 -8.34
CA LEU A 56 5.89 8.00 -7.47
C LEU A 56 5.74 7.10 -6.24
N LYS A 57 5.77 5.77 -6.41
CA LYS A 57 5.74 4.82 -5.30
C LYS A 57 6.94 5.02 -4.39
N HIS A 58 8.13 5.28 -4.94
CA HIS A 58 9.33 5.53 -4.13
C HIS A 58 9.21 6.82 -3.32
N ILE A 59 8.64 7.87 -3.93
CA ILE A 59 8.35 9.15 -3.27
C ILE A 59 7.34 8.96 -2.15
N VAL A 60 6.21 8.30 -2.41
CA VAL A 60 5.16 8.04 -1.40
C VAL A 60 5.75 7.23 -0.23
N PHE A 61 6.47 6.15 -0.53
CA PHE A 61 7.18 5.36 0.47
C PHE A 61 8.14 6.22 1.31
N TYR A 62 8.90 7.10 0.68
CA TYR A 62 9.86 7.96 1.38
C TYR A 62 9.17 9.01 2.28
N PHE A 63 8.09 9.64 1.79
CA PHE A 63 7.40 10.71 2.52
C PHE A 63 6.46 10.20 3.62
N ASP A 64 5.76 9.10 3.39
CA ASP A 64 4.83 8.55 4.38
C ASP A 64 5.56 7.70 5.43
N GLU A 65 6.71 7.11 5.10
CA GLU A 65 7.37 6.12 5.96
C GLU A 65 8.78 6.48 6.42
N GLY A 66 9.38 7.57 5.91
CA GLY A 66 10.70 8.03 6.37
C GLY A 66 11.89 7.20 5.85
N GLY A 67 11.68 6.35 4.84
CA GLY A 67 12.71 5.53 4.21
C GLY A 67 12.84 4.11 4.79
N SER A 68 13.67 3.26 4.18
CA SER A 68 13.80 1.85 4.60
C SER A 68 14.51 1.65 5.95
N GLU A 69 15.11 2.71 6.48
CA GLU A 69 15.73 2.72 7.81
C GLU A 69 14.71 2.87 8.95
N TYR A 70 13.47 3.30 8.66
CA TYR A 70 12.46 3.61 9.67
C TYR A 70 11.09 3.01 9.33
N ARG A 71 10.98 1.68 9.36
CA ARG A 71 9.73 1.00 9.02
C ARG A 71 8.58 1.47 9.93
N SER A 72 7.52 1.99 9.30
CA SER A 72 6.33 2.47 10.00
C SER A 72 5.04 2.07 9.28
N ILE A 73 3.96 1.96 10.04
CA ILE A 73 2.62 1.67 9.51
C ILE A 73 1.64 2.66 10.16
N PRO A 74 0.86 3.40 9.37
CA PRO A 74 -0.19 4.25 9.92
C PRO A 74 -1.30 3.38 10.49
N VAL A 75 -1.75 3.70 11.70
CA VAL A 75 -2.87 3.01 12.36
C VAL A 75 -4.15 3.77 12.09
N GLN A 76 -4.21 5.02 12.55
CA GLN A 76 -5.25 5.99 12.27
C GLN A 76 -4.68 7.34 12.67
N TYR A 77 -4.78 8.36 11.81
CA TYR A 77 -4.29 9.70 12.15
C TYR A 77 -4.82 10.15 13.54
N PRO A 78 -3.96 10.61 14.47
CA PRO A 78 -2.51 10.87 14.34
C PRO A 78 -1.56 9.73 14.77
N TYR A 79 -2.03 8.50 14.94
CA TYR A 79 -1.28 7.35 15.45
C TYR A 79 -0.60 6.50 14.37
N PHE A 80 0.63 6.08 14.64
CA PHE A 80 1.43 5.20 13.79
C PHE A 80 2.25 4.23 14.65
N ILE A 81 2.42 3.00 14.17
CA ILE A 81 3.35 2.04 14.77
C ILE A 81 4.68 2.11 14.02
N LYS A 82 5.78 2.17 14.77
CA LYS A 82 7.14 2.26 14.21
C LYS A 82 8.01 1.17 14.81
N GLU A 83 8.85 0.58 13.97
CA GLU A 83 9.92 -0.30 14.42
C GLU A 83 11.17 0.54 14.73
N GLY A 84 11.66 0.45 15.95
CA GLY A 84 12.88 1.07 16.45
C GLY A 84 13.96 0.03 16.75
N VAL A 85 15.07 0.50 17.32
CA VAL A 85 16.25 -0.34 17.65
C VAL A 85 15.91 -1.41 18.68
N ASP A 86 15.09 -1.06 19.67
CA ASP A 86 14.78 -1.93 20.80
C ASP A 86 13.45 -2.69 20.67
N GLY A 87 12.69 -2.43 19.60
CA GLY A 87 11.39 -3.07 19.35
C GLY A 87 10.39 -2.20 18.59
N SER A 88 9.12 -2.61 18.56
CA SER A 88 8.04 -1.88 17.90
C SER A 88 7.18 -1.12 18.91
N TYR A 89 6.83 0.13 18.63
CA TYR A 89 6.08 0.99 19.55
C TYR A 89 5.00 1.79 18.81
N LEU A 90 3.90 2.09 19.51
CA LEU A 90 2.84 2.94 19.00
C LEU A 90 3.12 4.39 19.42
N TYR A 91 3.17 5.28 18.44
CA TYR A 91 3.39 6.70 18.63
C TYR A 91 2.17 7.52 18.19
N LYS A 92 2.07 8.71 18.75
CA LYS A 92 1.13 9.76 18.33
C LYS A 92 1.92 10.89 17.68
N GLN A 93 1.42 11.45 16.58
CA GLN A 93 2.12 12.52 15.87
C GLN A 93 2.40 13.71 16.81
N ASN A 94 3.68 14.09 16.91
CA ASN A 94 4.23 15.16 17.75
C ASN A 94 4.26 14.91 19.26
N ASP A 95 3.86 13.73 19.73
CA ASP A 95 3.95 13.32 21.13
C ASP A 95 4.90 12.12 21.27
N ASP A 96 5.25 11.79 22.51
CA ASP A 96 5.95 10.55 22.85
C ASP A 96 5.05 9.31 22.64
N GLU A 97 5.52 8.13 23.05
CA GLU A 97 4.83 6.85 22.92
C GLU A 97 3.37 6.92 23.43
N ALA A 98 2.43 6.56 22.55
CA ALA A 98 1.00 6.49 22.89
C ALA A 98 0.69 5.32 23.84
N ILE A 99 1.53 4.28 23.81
CA ILE A 99 1.44 3.11 24.66
C ILE A 99 2.82 2.82 25.24
N PRO A 100 2.97 2.78 26.58
CA PRO A 100 4.26 2.56 27.23
C PRO A 100 4.58 1.06 27.32
N CYS A 101 4.67 0.37 26.18
CA CYS A 101 5.20 -0.99 26.13
C CYS A 101 5.73 -1.36 24.75
N GLU A 102 6.72 -2.25 24.72
CA GLU A 102 7.19 -2.85 23.47
C GLU A 102 6.13 -3.81 22.91
N ILE A 103 5.67 -3.52 21.70
CA ILE A 103 4.62 -4.27 21.02
C ILE A 103 5.23 -5.52 20.38
N SER A 104 4.72 -6.69 20.78
CA SER A 104 5.12 -7.96 20.17
C SER A 104 4.31 -8.26 18.92
N GLN A 105 2.99 -8.15 19.03
CA GLN A 105 2.05 -8.47 17.94
C GLN A 105 0.93 -7.46 17.95
N PHE A 106 0.40 -7.15 16.76
CA PHE A 106 -0.73 -6.24 16.65
C PHE A 106 -1.65 -6.60 15.48
N ALA A 107 -2.80 -5.95 15.46
CA ALA A 107 -3.72 -5.88 14.35
C ALA A 107 -4.47 -4.53 14.36
N ILE A 108 -4.71 -3.99 13.16
CA ILE A 108 -5.39 -2.71 12.95
C ILE A 108 -6.79 -3.02 12.40
N SER A 109 -7.84 -2.55 13.08
CA SER A 109 -9.22 -2.73 12.63
C SER A 109 -10.09 -1.52 12.96
N GLY A 110 -10.43 -0.75 11.92
CA GLY A 110 -11.15 0.52 12.08
C GLY A 110 -10.36 1.47 12.96
N SER A 111 -11.02 2.01 13.99
CA SER A 111 -10.39 2.91 14.97
C SER A 111 -9.75 2.22 16.17
N LYS A 112 -9.53 0.91 16.07
CA LYS A 112 -9.02 0.10 17.18
C LYS A 112 -7.69 -0.54 16.80
N PHE A 113 -6.75 -0.41 17.72
CA PHE A 113 -5.44 -1.02 17.65
C PHE A 113 -5.38 -2.16 18.67
N TYR A 114 -5.37 -3.40 18.19
CA TYR A 114 -5.26 -4.60 19.02
C TYR A 114 -3.78 -4.95 19.13
N TYR A 115 -3.29 -5.20 20.33
CA TYR A 115 -1.86 -5.45 20.54
C TYR A 115 -1.59 -6.32 21.76
N THR A 116 -0.40 -6.92 21.78
CA THR A 116 0.18 -7.56 22.96
C THR A 116 1.53 -6.93 23.26
N CYS A 117 1.84 -6.76 24.55
CA CYS A 117 3.16 -6.33 24.97
C CYS A 117 4.10 -7.53 25.01
N LYS A 118 5.40 -7.33 24.75
CA LYS A 118 6.40 -8.41 24.73
C LYS A 118 6.52 -9.15 26.07
N GLU A 119 6.38 -8.44 27.18
CA GLU A 119 6.41 -9.01 28.54
C GLU A 119 5.14 -9.82 28.86
N HIS A 120 4.02 -9.50 28.20
CA HIS A 120 2.70 -10.09 28.46
C HIS A 120 2.01 -10.50 27.15
N ARG A 121 2.59 -11.48 26.45
CA ARG A 121 2.11 -11.90 25.11
C ARG A 121 0.69 -12.49 25.10
N THR A 122 0.19 -12.97 26.23
CA THR A 122 -1.15 -13.54 26.36
C THR A 122 -2.24 -12.49 26.49
N ASP A 123 -1.87 -11.28 26.90
CA ASP A 123 -2.83 -10.23 27.27
C ASP A 123 -3.12 -9.36 26.06
N ILE A 124 -4.19 -9.68 25.35
CA ILE A 124 -4.65 -8.87 24.23
C ILE A 124 -5.24 -7.58 24.78
N ARG A 125 -4.63 -6.46 24.40
CA ARG A 125 -5.08 -5.11 24.74
C ARG A 125 -5.64 -4.43 23.50
N ILE A 126 -6.61 -3.55 23.70
CA ILE A 126 -7.18 -2.69 22.67
C ILE A 126 -6.91 -1.26 23.09
N PHE A 127 -6.24 -0.53 22.21
CA PHE A 127 -6.21 0.91 22.24
C PHE A 127 -7.26 1.46 21.28
N ASP A 128 -8.24 2.20 21.81
CA ASP A 128 -9.26 2.88 21.00
C ASP A 128 -8.73 4.27 20.61
N CYS A 129 -8.48 4.49 19.32
CA CYS A 129 -7.87 5.73 18.84
C CYS A 129 -8.78 6.95 19.01
N ASN A 130 -10.11 6.76 19.12
CA ASN A 130 -11.05 7.85 19.30
C ASN A 130 -11.12 8.31 20.76
N ASP A 131 -11.21 7.35 21.69
CA ASP A 131 -11.42 7.63 23.11
C ASP A 131 -10.12 7.60 23.93
N GLN A 132 -9.00 7.24 23.28
CA GLN A 132 -7.67 7.09 23.90
C GLN A 132 -7.65 6.13 25.10
N SER A 133 -8.58 5.18 25.12
CA SER A 133 -8.74 4.22 26.21
C SER A 133 -8.04 2.91 25.90
N ILE A 134 -7.46 2.30 26.94
CA ILE A 134 -6.87 0.96 26.87
C ILE A 134 -7.77 0.01 27.65
N ARG A 135 -8.15 -1.10 27.03
CA ARG A 135 -8.89 -2.20 27.68
C ARG A 135 -8.33 -3.56 27.29
N ILE A 136 -8.50 -4.54 28.16
CA ILE A 136 -8.16 -5.94 27.87
C ILE A 136 -9.31 -6.57 27.08
N ALA A 137 -8.99 -7.36 26.07
CA ALA A 137 -9.94 -8.11 25.28
C ALA A 137 -9.67 -9.61 25.38
N GLN A 138 -10.72 -10.41 25.49
CA GLN A 138 -10.61 -11.87 25.42
C GLN A 138 -10.70 -12.41 23.99
N THR A 139 -11.20 -11.59 23.07
CA THR A 139 -11.43 -11.94 21.67
C THR A 139 -11.00 -10.79 20.77
N GLY A 140 -10.45 -11.11 19.60
CA GLY A 140 -10.01 -10.11 18.64
C GLY A 140 -9.58 -10.71 17.30
N PRO A 141 -9.17 -9.86 16.35
CA PRO A 141 -8.55 -10.30 15.12
C PRO A 141 -7.23 -11.05 15.40
N VAL A 142 -6.79 -11.85 14.43
CA VAL A 142 -5.49 -12.53 14.49
C VAL A 142 -4.38 -11.49 14.54
N LEU A 143 -3.64 -11.48 15.64
CA LEU A 143 -2.47 -10.61 15.82
C LEU A 143 -1.30 -11.17 15.04
N LYS A 144 -0.48 -10.28 14.48
CA LYS A 144 0.71 -10.63 13.72
C LYS A 144 1.86 -9.74 14.14
N ASP A 145 3.07 -10.25 13.96
CA ASP A 145 4.29 -9.50 14.18
C ASP A 145 4.39 -8.33 13.17
N PHE A 146 5.26 -7.37 13.47
CA PHE A 146 5.42 -6.17 12.65
C PHE A 146 5.81 -6.46 11.21
N SER A 147 6.80 -7.33 10.98
CA SER A 147 7.30 -7.59 9.62
C SER A 147 6.23 -8.15 8.65
N PRO A 148 5.43 -9.17 9.02
CA PRO A 148 4.31 -9.62 8.19
C PRO A 148 3.21 -8.56 7.98
N GLN A 149 2.89 -7.76 9.01
CA GLN A 149 1.92 -6.65 8.90
C GLN A 149 2.42 -5.60 7.91
N TYR A 150 3.68 -5.19 8.05
CA TYR A 150 4.36 -4.22 7.21
C TYR A 150 4.35 -4.67 5.75
N TYR A 151 4.75 -5.93 5.50
CA TYR A 151 4.73 -6.52 4.16
C TYR A 151 3.31 -6.50 3.57
N TRP A 152 2.29 -6.94 4.31
CA TRP A 152 0.92 -7.00 3.79
C TRP A 152 0.34 -5.61 3.50
N TYR A 153 0.57 -4.65 4.39
CA TYR A 153 0.10 -3.28 4.20
C TYR A 153 0.72 -2.65 2.94
N HIS A 154 2.04 -2.71 2.80
CA HIS A 154 2.76 -2.04 1.73
C HIS A 154 2.70 -2.75 0.38
N LEU A 155 2.78 -4.08 0.38
CA LEU A 155 2.91 -4.85 -0.86
C LEU A 155 1.60 -5.43 -1.37
N VAL A 156 0.61 -5.60 -0.50
CA VAL A 156 -0.67 -6.17 -0.93
C VAL A 156 -1.73 -5.08 -1.04
N LYS A 157 -1.92 -4.28 0.01
CA LYS A 157 -3.04 -3.34 0.08
C LYS A 157 -2.83 -2.10 -0.80
N ILE A 158 -1.67 -1.46 -0.68
CA ILE A 158 -1.35 -0.26 -1.47
C ILE A 158 -1.17 -0.62 -2.95
N ASP A 159 -0.39 -1.66 -3.24
CA ASP A 159 -0.14 -2.07 -4.62
C ASP A 159 -1.42 -2.53 -5.33
N LEU A 160 -2.31 -3.32 -4.71
CA LEU A 160 -3.54 -3.73 -5.39
C LEU A 160 -4.45 -2.54 -5.76
N SER A 161 -4.60 -1.58 -4.83
CA SER A 161 -5.39 -0.37 -5.05
C SER A 161 -4.78 0.47 -6.18
N GLY A 162 -3.45 0.57 -6.20
CA GLY A 162 -2.70 1.17 -7.29
C GLY A 162 -3.01 0.50 -8.62
N ILE A 163 -2.93 -0.84 -8.71
CA ILE A 163 -3.11 -1.58 -9.98
C ILE A 163 -4.45 -1.21 -10.61
N ILE A 164 -5.51 -1.17 -9.79
CA ILE A 164 -6.87 -0.87 -10.25
C ILE A 164 -6.96 0.56 -10.78
N ILE A 165 -6.49 1.55 -10.01
CA ILE A 165 -6.54 2.97 -10.42
C ILE A 165 -5.76 3.17 -11.72
N PHE A 166 -4.57 2.57 -11.82
CA PHE A 166 -3.74 2.66 -13.02
C PHE A 166 -4.39 1.98 -14.22
N ALA A 167 -4.98 0.80 -14.06
CA ALA A 167 -5.69 0.13 -15.15
C ALA A 167 -6.86 0.98 -15.69
N VAL A 168 -7.60 1.66 -14.81
CA VAL A 168 -8.70 2.57 -15.20
C VAL A 168 -8.17 3.79 -15.96
N LEU A 169 -7.08 4.41 -15.49
CA LEU A 169 -6.43 5.53 -16.20
C LEU A 169 -5.92 5.11 -17.58
N GLN A 170 -5.29 3.94 -17.68
CA GLN A 170 -4.81 3.35 -18.93
C GLN A 170 -5.97 3.14 -19.92
N LEU A 171 -7.06 2.53 -19.44
CA LEU A 171 -8.27 2.30 -20.23
C LEU A 171 -8.85 3.63 -20.77
N TRP A 172 -8.88 4.68 -19.95
CA TRP A 172 -9.36 5.99 -20.36
C TRP A 172 -8.49 6.64 -21.44
N ILE A 173 -7.17 6.53 -21.33
CA ILE A 173 -6.23 7.01 -22.37
C ILE A 173 -6.46 6.25 -23.68
N MET A 174 -6.54 4.92 -23.61
CA MET A 174 -6.83 4.07 -24.77
C MET A 174 -8.14 4.47 -25.44
N PHE A 175 -9.19 4.74 -24.66
CA PHE A 175 -10.48 5.17 -25.18
C PHE A 175 -10.40 6.52 -25.91
N LYS A 176 -9.68 7.50 -25.34
CA LYS A 176 -9.45 8.80 -25.99
C LYS A 176 -8.70 8.67 -27.31
N LEU A 177 -7.63 7.87 -27.35
CA LEU A 177 -6.87 7.60 -28.57
C LEU A 177 -7.73 6.95 -29.65
N ASN A 178 -8.65 6.05 -29.26
CA ASN A 178 -9.58 5.45 -30.20
C ASN A 178 -10.58 6.47 -30.79
N LYS A 179 -11.13 7.34 -29.95
CA LYS A 179 -12.13 8.34 -30.37
C LYS A 179 -11.53 9.46 -31.22
N SER A 180 -10.25 9.78 -31.06
CA SER A 180 -9.56 10.84 -31.82
C SER A 180 -9.58 10.60 -33.33
N ARG A 181 -9.70 9.35 -33.80
CA ARG A 181 -9.77 9.02 -35.24
C ARG A 181 -11.19 8.97 -35.80
N SER A 182 -12.23 8.81 -34.98
CA SER A 182 -13.63 8.88 -35.45
C SER A 182 -14.03 10.26 -36.01
N LYS A 183 -13.19 11.28 -35.82
CA LYS A 183 -13.43 12.67 -36.25
C LYS A 183 -12.59 13.09 -37.47
N HIS A 184 -11.80 12.20 -38.05
CA HIS A 184 -11.05 12.41 -39.30
C HIS A 184 -11.43 11.34 -40.31
#